data_AF-A0A4R2P797-F1
#
_entry.id   AF-A0A4R2P797-F1
#
_cell.length_a   1.000
_cell.length_b   1.000
_cell.length_c   1.000
_cell.angle_alpha   90.00
_cell.angle_beta   90.00
_cell.angle_gamma   90.00
#
_symmetry.space_group_name_H-M   'P 1'
#
loop_
_entity.id
_entity.type
_entity.pdbx_description
1 polymer ?
#
loop_
_entity_poly.entity_id
_entity_poly.type
_entity_poly.pdbx_seq_one_letter_code
_entity_poly.pdbx_strand_id
1 'polypeptide(L)' 'MARPRIIAGKHPEPHNEEAWGLYLVDEARWLSVTFVTERDAKRFCEDLEGARRPFWP' A
#
# COMPACT_ATOMS: atom_id res chain seq x y z
N MET A 1 -13.30 -3.50 15.40
CA MET A 1 -12.84 -3.78 14.02
C MET A 1 -11.35 -4.00 14.06
N ALA A 2 -10.86 -5.17 13.61
CA ALA A 2 -9.43 -5.43 13.47
C ALA A 2 -8.85 -4.52 12.38
N ARG A 3 -7.61 -4.07 12.55
CA ARG A 3 -6.94 -3.20 11.58
C ARG A 3 -6.46 -4.05 10.41
N PRO A 4 -6.72 -3.67 9.15
CA PRO A 4 -6.14 -4.36 8.01
C PRO A 4 -4.62 -4.20 8.03
N ARG A 5 -3.89 -5.31 7.92
CA ARG A 5 -2.44 -5.37 7.77
C ARG A 5 -2.12 -5.15 6.30
N ILE A 6 -1.47 -4.03 6.01
CA ILE A 6 -1.08 -3.62 4.67
C ILE A 6 0.44 -3.71 4.58
N ILE A 7 0.96 -4.21 3.47
CA ILE A 7 2.40 -4.21 3.18
C ILE A 7 2.64 -3.66 1.78
N ALA A 8 3.73 -2.90 1.63
CA ALA A 8 4.22 -2.49 0.31
C ALA A 8 5.01 -3.64 -0.32
N GLY A 9 4.76 -3.92 -1.61
CA GLY A 9 5.47 -4.96 -2.34
C GLY A 9 5.43 -4.73 -3.84
N LYS A 10 6.25 -5.48 -4.59
CA LYS A 10 6.20 -5.46 -6.05
C LYS A 10 4.89 -6.09 -6.52
N HIS A 11 4.13 -5.34 -7.30
CA HIS A 11 2.85 -5.80 -7.81
C HIS A 11 3.12 -6.88 -8.89
N PRO A 12 2.56 -8.08 -8.79
CA PRO A 12 2.83 -9.17 -9.73
C PRO A 12 2.11 -8.99 -11.08
N GLU A 13 1.71 -7.77 -11.46
CA GLU A 13 1.00 -7.57 -12.71
C GLU A 13 1.96 -7.72 -13.90
N PRO A 14 1.59 -8.55 -14.91
CA PRO A 14 2.48 -8.92 -16.01
C PRO A 14 2.84 -7.74 -16.93
N HIS A 15 2.14 -6.61 -16.80
CA HIS A 15 2.39 -5.41 -17.60
C HIS A 15 3.30 -4.40 -16.90
N ASN A 16 3.71 -4.66 -15.66
CA ASN A 16 4.41 -3.68 -14.84
C ASN A 16 5.31 -4.38 -13.80
N GLU A 17 6.31 -5.13 -14.27
CA GLU A 17 7.27 -5.87 -13.43
C GLU A 17 8.03 -4.98 -12.42
N GLU A 18 8.00 -3.66 -12.59
CA GLU A 18 8.62 -2.67 -11.70
C GLU A 18 7.63 -1.81 -10.90
N ALA A 19 6.32 -2.06 -11.00
CA ALA A 19 5.34 -1.31 -10.22
C ALA A 19 5.27 -1.81 -8.78
N TRP A 20 5.25 -0.87 -7.85
CA TRP A 20 5.01 -1.14 -6.43
C TRP A 20 3.53 -1.01 -6.14
N GLY A 21 3.00 -1.85 -5.27
CA GLY A 21 1.60 -1.81 -4.86
C GLY A 21 1.45 -2.07 -3.37
N LEU A 22 0.20 -2.13 -2.93
CA LEU A 22 -0.16 -2.43 -1.56
C LEU A 22 -0.91 -3.75 -1.49
N TYR A 23 -0.43 -4.63 -0.64
CA TYR A 23 -1.03 -5.93 -0.39
C TYR A 23 -1.73 -5.93 0.96
N LEU A 24 -3.03 -6.22 0.92
CA LEU A 24 -3.87 -6.44 2.09
C LEU A 24 -3.71 -7.90 2.53
N VAL A 25 -2.98 -8.11 3.62
CA VAL A 25 -2.66 -9.45 4.12
C VAL A 25 -3.91 -10.18 4.60
N ASP A 26 -4.82 -9.49 5.29
CA ASP A 26 -6.04 -10.10 5.83
C ASP A 26 -7.04 -10.54 4.74
N GLU A 27 -7.05 -9.86 3.60
CA GLU A 27 -7.93 -10.16 2.46
C GLU A 27 -7.21 -10.93 1.34
N ALA A 28 -5.92 -11.23 1.54
CA ALA A 28 -5.03 -11.83 0.55
C ALA A 28 -5.14 -11.21 -0.85
N ARG A 29 -5.23 -9.88 -0.92
CA ARG A 29 -5.49 -9.16 -2.18
C ARG A 29 -4.59 -7.95 -2.35
N TRP A 30 -4.36 -7.58 -3.61
CA TRP A 30 -3.74 -6.31 -3.97
C TRP A 30 -4.78 -5.20 -4.07
N LEU A 31 -4.39 -4.00 -3.65
CA LEU A 31 -5.15 -2.78 -3.95
C LEU A 31 -4.85 -2.32 -5.37
N SER A 32 -5.86 -1.80 -6.07
CA SER A 32 -5.72 -1.19 -7.41
C SER A 32 -5.05 0.19 -7.35
N VAL A 33 -3.88 0.24 -6.72
CA VAL A 33 -3.03 1.42 -6.62
C VAL A 33 -1.60 0.98 -6.87
N THR A 34 -0.97 1.63 -7.84
CA THR A 34 0.39 1.35 -8.27
C THR A 34 1.25 2.58 -8.08
N PHE A 35 2.46 2.38 -7.58
CA PHE A 35 3.48 3.38 -7.35
C PHE A 35 4.69 3.08 -8.22
N VAL A 36 5.36 4.13 -8.66
CA VAL A 36 6.60 4.02 -9.46
C VAL A 36 7.77 3.57 -8.57
N THR A 37 7.77 3.93 -7.29
CA THR A 37 8.88 3.63 -6.37
C THR A 37 8.41 2.91 -5.10
N GLU A 38 9.31 2.09 -4.54
CA GLU A 38 9.10 1.44 -3.24
C GLU A 38 8.81 2.48 -2.15
N ARG A 39 9.52 3.61 -2.21
CA ARG A 39 9.44 4.67 -1.21
C ARG A 39 8.04 5.26 -1.14
N ASP A 40 7.42 5.51 -2.29
CA ASP A 40 6.06 6.06 -2.33
C ASP A 40 5.03 5.04 -1.83
N ALA A 41 5.18 3.76 -2.19
CA ALA A 41 4.32 2.70 -1.68
C ALA A 41 4.45 2.52 -0.16
N LYS A 42 5.68 2.51 0.37
CA LYS A 42 5.94 2.43 1.82
C LYS A 42 5.39 3.64 2.56
N ARG A 43 5.64 4.84 2.06
CA ARG A 43 5.13 6.08 2.66
C ARG A 43 3.60 6.10 2.69
N PHE A 44 2.94 5.66 1.63
CA PHE A 44 1.49 5.56 1.61
C PHE A 44 0.97 4.50 2.60
N CYS A 45 1.67 3.38 2.75
CA CYS A 45 1.37 2.37 3.77
C CYS A 45 1.48 2.97 5.18
N GLU A 46 2.57 3.68 5.47
CA GLU A 46 2.80 4.39 6.72
C GLU A 46 1.76 5.49 6.96
N ASP A 47 1.35 6.22 5.92
CA ASP A 47 0.29 7.23 6.00
C ASP A 47 -1.07 6.58 6.28
N LEU A 48 -1.39 5.41 5.70
CA LEU A 48 -2.63 4.67 6.01
C LEU A 48 -2.62 4.15 7.46
N GLU A 49 -1.49 3.66 7.95
CA GLU A 49 -1.32 3.22 9.34
C GLU A 49 -1.29 4.42 10.32
N GLY A 50 -0.73 5.54 9.86
CA GLY A 50 -0.46 6.77 10.61
C GLY A 50 -1.57 7.83 10.57
N ALA A 51 -2.51 7.76 9.63
CA ALA A 51 -3.67 8.66 9.46
C ALA A 51 -4.65 8.66 10.66
N ARG A 52 -4.30 8.00 11.77
CA ARG A 52 -4.84 8.28 13.11
C ARG A 52 -4.52 9.69 13.64
N ARG A 53 -3.77 10.53 12.93
CA ARG A 53 -3.67 11.96 13.24
C ARG A 53 -4.37 12.78 12.14
N PRO A 54 -5.57 13.34 12.41
CA PRO A 54 -6.17 14.29 11.50
C PRO A 54 -5.26 15.52 11.46
N PHE A 55 -4.47 15.63 10.41
CA PHE A 55 -3.78 16.86 10.03
C PHE A 55 -4.39 17.33 8.71
N TRP A 56 -5.71 17.50 8.70
CA TRP A 56 -6.34 18.38 7.71
C TRP A 56 -6.32 19.79 8.30
N PRO A 57 -5.73 20.79 7.62
CA PRO A 57 -5.79 22.20 8.03
C PRO A 57 -7.21 22.78 7.91
#